data_AF-A0A6P5P6U2-F1
#
_entry.id   AF-A0A6P5P6U2-F1
#
_cell.length_a   1.000
_cell.length_b   1.000
_cell.length_c   1.000
_cell.angle_alpha   90.00
_cell.angle_beta   90.00
_cell.angle_gamma   90.00
#
_symmetry.space_group_name_H-M   'P 1'
#
loop_
_entity.id
_entity.type
_entity.pdbx_description
1 polymer ?
#
loop_
_entity_poly.entity_id
_entity_poly.type
_entity_poly.pdbx_seq_one_letter_code
_entity_poly.pdbx_strand_id
1 'polypeptide(L)'
;MMSDYYWFEGIPFPAIGYQRENLEDVRSKFVVKEEDLLILTYPKSGTHWLIEIVCLIQTKGDPKWIQTVPIWDRSPWLETDSGYPALINKEGPRLITSHLPIHLFPKSLFSSKAKAIYLIRNPRDILVSGYFFYGNTNLVKNPGSLRTYFEWFLKGNGLSVSSPSETRQEEWDPQTGNSLRERPSTSCLETCSRPSCSSAPYVQGP
;
A
#
# COMPACT_ATOMS: atom_id res chain seq x y z
N MET A 1 25.47 -9.35 -15.83
CA MET A 1 25.10 -8.52 -14.66
C MET A 1 23.61 -8.68 -14.46
N MET A 2 23.17 -9.23 -13.33
CA MET A 2 21.75 -9.24 -12.98
C MET A 2 21.33 -7.79 -12.71
N SER A 3 20.26 -7.32 -13.34
CA SER A 3 19.72 -6.00 -13.06
C SER A 3 19.19 -5.97 -11.62
N ASP A 4 19.40 -4.87 -10.89
CA ASP A 4 18.92 -4.69 -9.50
C ASP A 4 17.38 -4.83 -9.39
N TYR A 5 16.69 -4.76 -10.52
CA TYR A 5 15.25 -4.86 -10.67
C TYR A 5 14.87 -5.68 -11.89
N TYR A 6 13.65 -6.18 -11.91
CA TYR A 6 12.97 -6.63 -13.13
C TYR A 6 11.59 -5.97 -13.25
N TRP A 7 11.06 -5.96 -14.46
CA TRP A 7 9.76 -5.37 -14.77
C TRP A 7 8.68 -6.44 -14.89
N PHE A 8 7.57 -6.22 -14.19
CA PHE A 8 6.36 -7.04 -14.27
C PHE A 8 5.16 -6.12 -14.47
N GLU A 9 4.44 -6.29 -15.58
CA GLU A 9 3.24 -5.50 -15.92
C GLU A 9 3.45 -3.97 -15.80
N GLY A 10 4.63 -3.49 -16.21
CA GLY A 10 4.97 -2.06 -16.16
C GLY A 10 5.45 -1.55 -14.80
N ILE A 11 5.70 -2.42 -13.83
CA ILE A 11 6.15 -2.05 -12.48
C ILE A 11 7.53 -2.64 -12.17
N PRO A 12 8.47 -1.85 -11.61
CA PRO A 12 9.77 -2.36 -11.19
C PRO A 12 9.68 -3.06 -9.82
N PHE A 13 10.10 -4.32 -9.78
CA PHE A 13 10.27 -5.10 -8.55
C PHE A 13 11.76 -5.33 -8.25
N PRO A 14 12.17 -5.33 -6.97
CA PRO A 14 13.53 -5.70 -6.59
C PRO A 14 13.85 -7.13 -7.04
N ALA A 15 15.05 -7.36 -7.56
CA ALA A 15 15.48 -8.71 -7.92
C ALA A 15 15.69 -9.64 -6.71
N ILE A 16 15.84 -9.06 -5.51
CA ILE A 16 16.01 -9.78 -4.25
C ILE A 16 14.66 -9.89 -3.55
N GLY A 17 14.22 -11.13 -3.29
CA GLY A 17 13.02 -11.44 -2.49
C GLY A 17 11.71 -11.46 -3.28
N TYR A 18 11.76 -11.31 -4.61
CA TYR A 18 10.61 -11.40 -5.50
C TYR A 18 10.94 -12.26 -6.72
N GLN A 19 10.13 -13.28 -6.97
CA GLN A 19 10.12 -14.08 -8.19
C GLN A 19 8.93 -13.68 -9.07
N ARG A 20 9.16 -13.69 -10.39
CA ARG A 20 8.11 -13.40 -11.38
C ARG A 20 6.95 -14.39 -11.26
N GLU A 21 7.28 -15.66 -11.05
CA GLU A 21 6.33 -16.77 -10.94
C GLU A 21 5.38 -16.56 -9.75
N ASN A 22 5.90 -16.05 -8.62
CA ASN A 22 5.08 -15.71 -7.46
C ASN A 22 4.11 -14.57 -7.77
N LEU A 23 4.53 -13.54 -8.51
CA LEU A 23 3.63 -12.44 -8.91
C LEU A 23 2.52 -12.91 -9.87
N GLU A 24 2.86 -13.79 -10.81
CA GLU A 24 1.89 -14.41 -11.72
C GLU A 24 0.89 -15.26 -10.95
N ASP A 25 1.35 -16.05 -10.00
CA ASP A 25 0.53 -16.92 -9.16
C ASP A 25 -0.34 -16.12 -8.18
N VAL A 26 0.18 -15.05 -7.58
CA VAL A 26 -0.60 -14.12 -6.76
C VAL A 26 -1.77 -13.56 -7.56
N ARG A 27 -1.54 -13.14 -8.80
CA ARG A 27 -2.59 -12.56 -9.65
C ARG A 27 -3.61 -13.61 -10.13
N SER A 28 -3.15 -14.80 -10.49
CA SER A 28 -3.96 -15.79 -11.22
C SER A 28 -4.51 -16.93 -10.37
N LYS A 29 -3.83 -17.32 -9.30
CA LYS A 29 -4.13 -18.51 -8.50
C LYS A 29 -4.47 -18.21 -7.04
N PHE A 30 -3.98 -17.12 -6.47
CA PHE A 30 -4.22 -16.84 -5.06
C PHE A 30 -5.70 -16.56 -4.77
N VAL A 31 -6.25 -17.32 -3.82
CA VAL A 31 -7.64 -17.19 -3.37
C VAL A 31 -7.65 -16.46 -2.03
N VAL A 32 -8.28 -15.28 -2.03
CA VAL A 32 -8.61 -14.55 -0.81
C VAL A 32 -9.82 -15.21 -0.14
N LYS A 33 -9.71 -15.49 1.16
CA LYS A 33 -10.74 -16.13 2.00
C LYS A 33 -11.56 -15.06 2.71
N GLU A 34 -12.81 -15.36 3.06
CA GLU A 34 -13.70 -14.40 3.74
C GLU A 34 -13.16 -13.96 5.11
N GLU A 35 -12.37 -14.80 5.78
CA GLU A 35 -11.77 -14.54 7.09
C GLU A 35 -10.43 -13.78 7.02
N ASP A 36 -9.93 -13.49 5.81
CA ASP A 36 -8.66 -12.78 5.67
C ASP A 36 -8.80 -11.31 6.06
N LEU A 37 -7.71 -10.79 6.64
CA LEU A 37 -7.50 -9.37 6.88
C LEU A 37 -6.27 -8.91 6.11
N LEU A 38 -6.47 -7.96 5.20
CA LEU A 38 -5.42 -7.40 4.35
C LEU A 38 -4.96 -6.04 4.88
N ILE A 39 -3.66 -5.84 4.97
CA ILE A 39 -3.00 -4.55 5.20
C ILE A 39 -2.39 -4.10 3.87
N LEU A 40 -2.98 -3.06 3.30
CA LEU A 40 -2.62 -2.55 1.99
C LEU A 40 -1.99 -1.17 2.14
N THR A 41 -0.77 -0.99 1.65
CA THR A 41 -0.05 0.27 1.84
C THR A 41 0.87 0.56 0.67
N TYR A 42 1.06 1.82 0.32
CA TYR A 42 2.26 2.19 -0.43
C TYR A 42 3.49 2.00 0.48
N PRO A 43 4.64 1.47 -0.01
CA PRO A 43 5.83 1.30 0.81
C PRO A 43 6.18 2.55 1.61
N LYS A 44 6.66 2.37 2.85
CA LYS A 44 7.05 3.47 3.77
C LYS A 44 5.89 4.33 4.31
N SER A 45 4.64 3.92 4.10
CA SER A 45 3.45 4.61 4.64
C SER A 45 3.14 4.29 6.11
N GLY A 46 3.93 3.44 6.78
CA GLY A 46 3.71 3.05 8.17
C GLY A 46 3.20 1.61 8.35
N THR A 47 3.40 0.75 7.37
CA THR A 47 2.96 -0.65 7.35
C THR A 47 3.34 -1.42 8.63
N HIS A 48 4.59 -1.27 9.10
CA HIS A 48 5.05 -1.95 10.31
C HIS A 48 4.25 -1.52 11.55
N TRP A 49 3.99 -0.21 11.68
CA TRP A 49 3.22 0.31 12.80
C TRP A 49 1.77 -0.20 12.79
N LEU A 50 1.15 -0.25 11.61
CA LEU A 50 -0.19 -0.80 11.45
C LEU A 50 -0.24 -2.30 11.77
N ILE A 51 0.74 -3.08 11.32
CA ILE A 51 0.84 -4.51 11.67
C ILE A 51 0.94 -4.70 13.18
N GLU A 52 1.78 -3.93 13.89
CA GLU A 52 1.89 -4.00 15.35
C GLU A 52 0.56 -3.74 16.05
N ILE A 53 -0.16 -2.68 15.65
CA ILE A 53 -1.46 -2.33 16.22
C ILE A 53 -2.47 -3.47 15.99
N VAL A 54 -2.55 -3.99 14.76
CA VAL A 54 -3.49 -5.07 14.41
C VAL A 54 -3.16 -6.34 15.19
N CYS A 55 -1.89 -6.72 15.29
CA CYS A 55 -1.47 -7.88 16.07
C CYS A 55 -1.86 -7.75 17.55
N LEU A 56 -1.64 -6.58 18.16
CA LEU A 56 -2.03 -6.34 19.56
C LEU A 56 -3.55 -6.36 19.76
N ILE A 57 -4.32 -5.86 18.80
CA ILE A 57 -5.79 -5.96 18.85
C ILE A 57 -6.22 -7.44 18.80
N GLN A 58 -5.61 -8.25 17.92
CA GLN A 58 -5.90 -9.68 17.81
C GLN A 58 -5.55 -10.47 19.08
N THR A 59 -4.47 -10.09 19.77
CA THR A 59 -4.03 -10.73 21.03
C THR A 59 -4.64 -10.08 22.27
N LYS A 60 -5.61 -9.18 22.12
CA LYS A 60 -6.26 -8.44 23.24
C LYS A 60 -5.26 -7.71 24.14
N GLY A 61 -4.20 -7.18 23.54
CA GLY A 61 -3.15 -6.40 24.19
C GLY A 61 -1.97 -7.22 24.73
N ASP A 62 -1.95 -8.56 24.59
CA ASP A 62 -0.79 -9.36 24.98
C ASP A 62 0.38 -9.16 23.98
N PRO A 63 1.53 -8.60 24.43
CA PRO A 63 2.64 -8.29 23.55
C PRO A 63 3.56 -9.49 23.28
N LYS A 64 3.37 -10.65 23.94
CA LYS A 64 4.29 -11.78 23.87
C LYS A 64 4.54 -12.22 22.42
N TRP A 65 3.49 -12.26 21.61
CA TRP A 65 3.59 -12.68 20.22
C TRP A 65 4.38 -11.69 19.35
N ILE A 66 4.13 -10.39 19.49
CA ILE A 66 4.84 -9.36 18.70
C ILE A 66 6.32 -9.23 19.09
N GLN A 67 6.67 -9.56 20.34
CA GLN A 67 8.03 -9.52 20.85
C GLN A 67 8.86 -10.77 20.50
N THR A 68 8.21 -11.88 20.16
CA THR A 68 8.88 -13.17 19.91
C THR A 68 8.86 -13.59 18.45
N VAL A 69 7.86 -13.17 17.68
CA VAL A 69 7.69 -13.56 16.28
C VAL A 69 8.04 -12.38 15.36
N PRO A 70 8.94 -12.57 14.38
CA PRO A 70 9.27 -11.55 13.39
C PRO A 70 8.05 -11.03 12.64
N ILE A 71 8.08 -9.76 12.24
CA ILE A 71 6.93 -9.09 11.64
C ILE A 71 6.47 -9.75 10.33
N TRP A 72 7.41 -10.24 9.51
CA TRP A 72 7.13 -10.92 8.25
C TRP A 72 6.50 -12.30 8.44
N ASP A 73 6.64 -12.93 9.61
CA ASP A 73 5.96 -14.19 9.93
C ASP A 73 4.55 -13.94 10.52
N ARG A 74 4.37 -12.80 11.19
CA ARG A 74 3.06 -12.37 11.72
C ARG A 74 2.13 -11.85 10.63
N SER A 75 2.67 -11.06 9.70
CA SER A 75 1.96 -10.60 8.51
C SER A 75 2.87 -10.69 7.28
N PRO A 76 2.83 -11.83 6.56
CA PRO A 76 3.64 -12.02 5.37
C PRO A 76 3.22 -11.09 4.23
N TRP A 77 4.21 -10.63 3.45
CA TRP A 77 3.96 -9.90 2.21
C TRP A 77 3.57 -10.87 1.09
N LEU A 78 2.38 -10.72 0.54
CA LEU A 78 1.81 -11.65 -0.44
C LEU A 78 2.71 -11.85 -1.67
N GLU A 79 3.34 -10.78 -2.12
CA GLU A 79 4.14 -10.72 -3.33
C GLU A 79 5.60 -11.21 -3.19
N THR A 80 6.05 -11.60 -2.00
CA THR A 80 7.45 -12.00 -1.77
C THR A 80 7.67 -13.51 -1.80
N ASP A 81 8.92 -13.89 -2.00
CA ASP A 81 9.34 -15.29 -2.12
C ASP A 81 9.12 -16.12 -0.86
N SER A 82 9.14 -15.47 0.30
CA SER A 82 8.82 -16.11 1.58
C SER A 82 7.33 -16.00 1.92
N GLY A 83 6.68 -14.90 1.54
CA GLY A 83 5.32 -14.63 1.98
C GLY A 83 4.26 -15.40 1.20
N TYR A 84 4.40 -15.53 -0.12
CA TYR A 84 3.49 -16.32 -0.93
C TYR A 84 3.37 -17.78 -0.44
N PRO A 85 4.46 -18.57 -0.30
CA PRO A 85 4.37 -19.94 0.20
C PRO A 85 3.89 -20.03 1.64
N ALA A 86 4.19 -19.04 2.49
CA ALA A 86 3.67 -19.00 3.86
C ALA A 86 2.14 -18.84 3.91
N LEU A 87 1.56 -18.07 2.99
CA LEU A 87 0.13 -17.76 2.98
C LEU A 87 -0.73 -18.84 2.33
N ILE A 88 -0.23 -19.56 1.33
CA ILE A 88 -0.97 -20.67 0.70
C ILE A 88 -1.05 -21.88 1.62
N ASN A 89 -0.04 -22.10 2.46
CA ASN A 89 0.03 -23.23 3.40
C ASN A 89 -0.62 -22.91 4.75
N LYS A 90 -1.09 -21.68 4.97
CA LYS A 90 -1.69 -21.25 6.23
C LYS A 90 -3.18 -21.57 6.27
N GLU A 91 -3.57 -22.36 7.27
CA GLU A 91 -4.96 -22.61 7.62
C GLU A 91 -5.52 -21.51 8.54
N GLY A 92 -6.84 -21.33 8.51
CA GLY A 92 -7.56 -20.33 9.32
C GLY A 92 -7.42 -18.88 8.83
N PRO A 93 -7.81 -17.91 9.67
CA PRO A 93 -7.74 -16.48 9.36
C PRO A 93 -6.30 -16.03 9.11
N ARG A 94 -6.06 -15.31 8.00
CA ARG A 94 -4.72 -14.84 7.62
C ARG A 94 -4.65 -13.32 7.75
N LEU A 95 -3.55 -12.85 8.33
CA LEU A 95 -3.17 -11.43 8.30
C LEU A 95 -2.17 -11.24 7.16
N ILE A 96 -2.63 -10.68 6.04
CA ILE A 96 -1.87 -10.54 4.80
C ILE A 96 -1.41 -9.10 4.66
N THR A 97 -0.14 -8.86 4.35
CA THR A 97 0.34 -7.53 3.95
C THR A 97 0.59 -7.51 2.45
N SER A 98 0.33 -6.39 1.79
CA SER A 98 0.77 -6.22 0.41
C SER A 98 1.00 -4.74 0.07
N HIS A 99 1.97 -4.52 -0.80
CA HIS A 99 2.21 -3.25 -1.45
C HIS A 99 1.61 -3.18 -2.85
N LEU A 100 1.23 -4.31 -3.46
CA LEU A 100 0.79 -4.39 -4.85
C LEU A 100 -0.29 -3.36 -5.20
N PRO A 101 -0.22 -2.75 -6.40
CA PRO A 101 -1.33 -1.95 -6.88
C PRO A 101 -2.51 -2.83 -7.24
N ILE A 102 -3.68 -2.21 -7.29
CA ILE A 102 -4.95 -2.91 -7.38
C ILE A 102 -5.08 -3.80 -8.63
N HIS A 103 -4.46 -3.40 -9.74
CA HIS A 103 -4.51 -4.14 -11.01
C HIS A 103 -3.65 -5.42 -11.02
N LEU A 104 -2.71 -5.57 -10.07
CA LEU A 104 -1.94 -6.80 -9.86
C LEU A 104 -2.50 -7.67 -8.75
N PHE A 105 -3.54 -7.21 -8.06
CA PHE A 105 -4.14 -7.93 -6.95
C PHE A 105 -4.98 -9.13 -7.43
N PRO A 106 -5.05 -10.23 -6.67
CA PRO A 106 -5.91 -11.35 -6.99
C PRO A 106 -7.37 -10.93 -7.16
N LYS A 107 -7.98 -11.29 -8.29
CA LYS A 107 -9.38 -10.96 -8.60
C LYS A 107 -10.37 -11.49 -7.57
N SER A 108 -10.00 -12.56 -6.86
CA SER A 108 -10.78 -13.17 -5.79
C SER A 108 -11.08 -12.20 -4.64
N LEU A 109 -10.23 -11.18 -4.42
CA LEU A 109 -10.46 -10.13 -3.43
C LEU A 109 -11.81 -9.44 -3.64
N PHE A 110 -12.12 -9.04 -4.88
CA PHE A 110 -13.31 -8.26 -5.21
C PHE A 110 -14.63 -9.04 -5.10
N SER A 111 -14.56 -10.37 -5.12
CA SER A 111 -15.69 -11.25 -4.90
C SER A 111 -15.80 -11.75 -3.45
N SER A 112 -14.78 -11.52 -2.63
CA SER A 112 -14.71 -12.01 -1.25
C SER A 112 -15.33 -11.03 -0.25
N LYS A 113 -15.61 -11.50 0.97
CA LYS A 113 -15.97 -10.66 2.12
C LYS A 113 -14.77 -10.33 3.02
N ALA A 114 -13.56 -10.55 2.53
CA ALA A 114 -12.34 -10.25 3.26
C ALA A 114 -12.28 -8.77 3.60
N LYS A 115 -11.65 -8.45 4.74
CA LYS A 115 -11.51 -7.06 5.19
C LYS A 115 -10.16 -6.52 4.72
N ALA A 116 -10.13 -5.28 4.26
CA ALA A 116 -8.89 -4.60 3.91
C ALA A 116 -8.75 -3.29 4.68
N ILE A 117 -7.56 -3.03 5.20
CA ILE A 117 -7.16 -1.76 5.79
C ILE A 117 -6.15 -1.12 4.86
N TYR A 118 -6.55 -0.03 4.20
CA TYR A 118 -5.68 0.74 3.34
C TYR A 118 -5.11 1.94 4.10
N LEU A 119 -3.78 2.04 4.22
CA LEU A 119 -3.12 3.16 4.90
C LEU A 119 -2.35 4.02 3.90
N ILE A 120 -2.76 5.29 3.82
CA ILE A 120 -2.10 6.35 3.07
C ILE A 120 -1.26 7.25 3.98
N ARG A 121 -0.15 7.75 3.44
CA ARG A 121 0.69 8.75 4.09
C ARG A 121 0.99 9.87 3.09
N ASN A 122 1.27 11.07 3.60
CA ASN A 122 1.70 12.19 2.77
C ASN A 122 2.90 11.77 1.89
N PRO A 123 2.81 11.90 0.55
CA PRO A 123 3.86 11.45 -0.36
C PRO A 123 5.20 12.16 -0.14
N ARG A 124 5.20 13.37 0.43
CA ARG A 124 6.43 14.07 0.81
C ARG A 124 7.19 13.34 1.91
N ASP A 125 6.46 12.81 2.90
CA ASP A 125 7.05 12.06 4.02
C ASP A 125 7.48 10.66 3.57
N ILE A 126 6.68 10.03 2.69
CA ILE A 126 7.03 8.75 2.07
C ILE A 126 8.36 8.88 1.32
N LEU A 127 8.52 9.93 0.51
CA LEU A 127 9.75 10.19 -0.25
C LEU A 127 10.97 10.29 0.67
N VAL A 128 10.90 11.12 1.70
CA VAL A 128 12.01 11.28 2.65
C VAL A 128 12.31 9.96 3.37
N SER A 129 11.27 9.25 3.83
CA SER A 129 11.43 7.96 4.51
C SER A 129 12.05 6.88 3.61
N GLY A 130 11.63 6.83 2.35
CA GLY A 130 12.15 5.92 1.34
C GLY A 130 13.61 6.19 1.00
N TYR A 131 13.97 7.46 0.79
CA TYR A 131 15.36 7.86 0.51
C TYR A 131 16.34 7.33 1.56
N PHE A 132 16.07 7.60 2.85
CA PHE A 132 16.94 7.16 3.93
C PHE A 132 16.92 5.64 4.13
N PHE A 133 15.79 4.99 3.93
CA PHE A 133 15.70 3.54 4.09
C PHE A 133 16.44 2.80 2.97
N TYR A 134 16.13 3.11 1.71
CA TYR A 134 16.75 2.44 0.57
C TYR A 134 18.23 2.82 0.40
N GLY A 135 18.64 4.03 0.81
CA GLY A 135 20.05 4.40 0.85
C GLY A 135 20.89 3.61 1.87
N ASN A 136 20.25 3.01 2.88
CA ASN A 136 20.91 2.25 3.95
C ASN A 136 20.65 0.73 3.88
N THR A 137 20.09 0.22 2.77
CA THR A 137 19.82 -1.20 2.60
C THR A 137 20.41 -1.70 1.27
N ASN A 138 20.68 -3.00 1.19
CA ASN A 138 21.14 -3.66 -0.03
C ASN A 138 19.99 -4.24 -0.87
N LEU A 139 18.75 -3.84 -0.55
CA LEU A 139 17.57 -4.33 -1.26
C LEU A 139 17.53 -3.80 -2.69
N VAL A 140 18.11 -2.61 -2.91
CA VAL A 140 18.03 -1.88 -4.15
C VAL A 140 19.20 -0.95 -4.37
N LYS A 141 19.33 -0.47 -5.62
CA LYS A 141 20.35 0.50 -5.98
C LYS A 141 20.22 1.78 -5.16
N ASN A 142 21.29 2.14 -4.47
CA ASN A 142 21.38 3.39 -3.75
C ASN A 142 21.27 4.57 -4.74
N PRO A 143 20.35 5.53 -4.52
CA PRO A 143 20.18 6.69 -5.41
C PRO A 143 21.35 7.68 -5.37
N GLY A 144 22.23 7.59 -4.38
CA GLY A 144 23.40 8.45 -4.15
C GLY A 144 23.06 9.86 -3.66
N SER A 145 21.96 10.46 -4.14
CA SER A 145 21.49 11.78 -3.71
C SER A 145 19.96 11.85 -3.60
N LEU A 146 19.47 12.72 -2.71
CA LEU A 146 18.04 12.97 -2.53
C LEU A 146 17.39 13.49 -3.82
N ARG A 147 18.11 14.32 -4.60
CA ARG A 147 17.62 14.84 -5.88
C ARG A 147 17.36 13.71 -6.88
N THR A 148 18.31 12.80 -7.04
CA THR A 148 18.16 11.62 -7.91
C THR A 148 16.96 10.78 -7.48
N TYR A 149 16.84 10.51 -6.18
CA TYR A 149 15.71 9.76 -5.63
C TYR A 149 14.36 10.46 -5.86
N PHE A 150 14.33 11.78 -5.68
CA PHE A 150 13.15 12.60 -5.93
C PHE A 150 12.68 12.50 -7.39
N GLU A 151 13.60 12.56 -8.35
CA GLU A 151 13.28 12.40 -9.77
C GLU A 151 12.78 10.98 -10.10
N TRP A 152 13.34 9.94 -9.46
CA TRP A 152 12.84 8.57 -9.62
C TRP A 152 11.44 8.40 -9.05
N PHE A 153 11.20 8.96 -7.86
CA PHE A 153 9.90 8.93 -7.19
C PHE A 153 8.80 9.62 -8.02
N LEU A 154 9.09 10.79 -8.61
CA LEU A 154 8.13 11.50 -9.48
C LEU A 154 7.83 10.76 -10.78
N LYS A 155 8.80 10.03 -11.33
CA LYS A 155 8.61 9.23 -12.55
C LYS A 155 7.81 7.95 -12.33
N GLY A 156 7.43 7.62 -11.09
CA GLY A 156 6.82 6.33 -10.76
C GLY A 156 7.81 5.17 -10.79
N ASN A 157 9.11 5.47 -10.82
CA ASN A 157 10.20 4.48 -10.72
C ASN A 157 10.61 4.26 -9.25
N GLY A 158 9.87 4.84 -8.30
CA GLY A 158 10.03 4.59 -6.87
C GLY A 158 9.73 3.11 -6.60
N LEU A 159 10.64 2.46 -5.88
CA LEU A 159 10.55 1.05 -5.53
C LEU A 159 9.14 0.59 -5.17
N SER A 160 8.74 -0.52 -5.79
CA SER A 160 7.50 -1.25 -5.48
C SER A 160 6.29 -0.32 -5.50
N VAL A 161 5.66 -0.30 -6.68
CA VAL A 161 4.32 0.22 -6.93
C VAL A 161 4.33 1.65 -7.47
N SER A 162 3.40 1.82 -8.40
CA SER A 162 3.09 2.95 -9.26
C SER A 162 3.32 4.33 -8.63
N SER A 163 3.41 5.35 -9.48
CA SER A 163 3.61 6.72 -9.04
C SER A 163 2.63 7.10 -7.92
N PRO A 164 3.05 7.91 -6.92
CA PRO A 164 2.13 8.36 -5.87
C PRO A 164 0.89 9.10 -6.42
N SER A 165 0.98 9.60 -7.65
CA SER A 165 -0.15 10.14 -8.42
C SER A 165 -1.13 9.06 -8.86
N GLU A 166 -0.66 7.89 -9.30
CA GLU A 166 -1.52 6.74 -9.63
C GLU A 166 -2.18 6.18 -8.37
N THR A 167 -1.46 6.12 -7.24
CA THR A 167 -2.06 5.73 -5.95
C THR A 167 -3.18 6.69 -5.49
N ARG A 168 -3.09 7.97 -5.89
CA ARG A 168 -4.14 8.98 -5.62
C ARG A 168 -5.29 8.92 -6.63
N GLN A 169 -5.07 8.39 -7.83
CA GLN A 169 -6.10 8.18 -8.86
C GLN A 169 -6.85 6.86 -8.67
N GLU A 170 -6.24 5.89 -8.00
CA GLU A 170 -6.86 4.66 -7.50
C GLU A 170 -7.58 4.87 -6.15
N GLU A 171 -7.94 6.12 -5.83
CA GLU A 171 -8.72 6.44 -4.63
C GLU A 171 -10.05 5.66 -4.69
N TRP A 172 -10.20 4.79 -3.69
CA TRP A 172 -11.29 3.85 -3.53
C TRP A 172 -12.47 4.57 -2.87
N ASP A 173 -13.64 4.53 -3.50
CA ASP A 173 -14.87 5.00 -2.88
C ASP A 173 -15.41 3.89 -1.95
N PRO A 174 -15.34 4.05 -0.62
CA PRO A 174 -15.79 3.03 0.32
C PRO A 174 -17.31 2.79 0.29
N GLN A 175 -18.10 3.66 -0.38
CA GLN A 175 -19.53 3.47 -0.53
C GLN A 175 -19.91 2.62 -1.75
N THR A 176 -19.10 2.65 -2.82
CA THR A 176 -19.45 1.99 -4.10
C THR A 176 -18.56 0.81 -4.43
N GLY A 177 -17.40 0.67 -3.79
CA GLY A 177 -16.46 -0.41 -4.06
C GLY A 177 -15.81 -0.34 -5.45
N ASN A 178 -15.83 0.85 -6.08
CA ASN A 178 -15.21 1.10 -7.38
C ASN A 178 -14.05 2.09 -7.24
N SER A 179 -13.09 1.98 -8.15
CA SER A 179 -12.07 3.00 -8.40
C SER A 179 -12.76 4.29 -8.89
N LEU A 180 -12.36 5.45 -8.36
CA LEU A 180 -12.87 6.76 -8.81
C LEU A 180 -12.61 7.07 -10.30
N ARG A 181 -11.92 6.20 -11.03
CA ARG A 181 -11.72 6.24 -12.49
C ARG A 181 -13.03 6.15 -13.29
N GLU A 182 -14.12 5.67 -12.71
CA GLU A 182 -15.42 5.55 -13.40
C GLU A 182 -16.30 6.81 -13.36
N ARG A 183 -15.89 7.89 -12.68
CA ARG A 183 -16.60 9.18 -12.81
C ARG A 183 -16.10 9.92 -14.06
N PRO A 184 -16.97 10.23 -15.03
CA PRO A 184 -16.56 11.03 -16.18
C PRO A 184 -16.00 12.37 -15.69
N SER A 185 -14.79 12.69 -16.15
CA SER A 185 -14.13 13.97 -15.89
C SER A 185 -14.84 15.08 -16.66
N THR A 186 -15.94 15.60 -16.13
CA THR A 186 -16.57 16.86 -16.58
C THR A 186 -17.58 17.24 -15.51
N SER A 187 -17.29 18.29 -14.73
CA SER A 187 -18.25 19.13 -13.96
C SER A 187 -17.69 19.71 -12.64
N CYS A 188 -16.40 20.01 -12.51
CA CYS A 188 -15.90 20.74 -11.32
C CYS A 188 -15.21 22.08 -11.65
N LEU A 189 -15.47 22.67 -12.83
CA LEU A 189 -14.93 23.99 -13.20
C LEU A 189 -15.98 25.12 -13.30
N GLU A 190 -17.26 24.88 -13.00
CA GLU A 190 -18.30 25.91 -13.13
C GLU A 190 -19.21 26.04 -11.90
N THR A 191 -18.65 26.28 -10.72
CA THR A 191 -19.40 26.95 -9.64
C THR A 191 -18.47 27.76 -8.73
N CYS A 192 -17.66 28.64 -9.31
CA CYS A 192 -17.03 29.73 -8.57
C CYS A 192 -17.46 31.06 -9.21
N SER A 193 -18.73 31.43 -9.01
CA SER A 193 -19.26 32.74 -9.41
C SER A 193 -20.46 33.17 -8.56
N ARG A 194 -20.14 33.78 -7.39
CA ARG A 194 -20.84 34.88 -6.67
C ARG A 194 -22.15 34.59 -5.91
N PRO A 195 -22.62 35.49 -5.00
CA PRO A 195 -21.92 36.53 -4.18
C PRO A 195 -22.33 36.56 -2.68
N SER A 196 -21.54 37.28 -1.87
CA SER A 196 -21.90 38.03 -0.64
C SER A 196 -22.93 37.45 0.33
N CYS A 197 -22.48 37.02 1.52
CA CYS A 197 -23.31 36.99 2.72
C CYS A 197 -22.80 38.04 3.72
N SER A 198 -23.63 39.06 3.91
CA SER A 198 -23.47 40.20 4.80
C SER A 198 -23.75 39.83 6.26
N SER A 199 -22.87 40.30 7.15
CA SER A 199 -23.13 40.86 8.48
C SER A 199 -23.92 40.10 9.57
N ALA A 200 -23.22 39.98 10.71
CA ALA A 200 -23.67 40.22 12.11
C ALA A 200 -24.09 39.03 12.98
N PRO A 201 -24.03 39.14 14.33
CA PRO A 201 -23.02 39.82 15.17
C PRO A 201 -22.48 38.95 16.33
N TYR A 202 -21.43 39.47 16.95
CA TYR A 202 -20.75 39.00 18.16
C TYR A 202 -21.70 39.04 19.38
N VAL A 203 -21.76 37.97 20.17
CA VAL A 203 -22.41 37.96 21.50
C VAL A 203 -21.39 37.49 22.54
N GLN A 204 -21.12 38.34 23.53
CA GLN A 204 -20.27 38.06 24.70
C GLN A 204 -21.11 37.47 25.84
N GLY A 205 -20.48 36.54 26.58
CA GLY A 205 -20.77 36.24 27.99
C GLY A 205 -21.88 35.23 28.26
N PRO A 206 -21.94 34.67 29.49
CA PRO A 206 -21.28 35.12 30.73
C PRO A 206 -19.92 34.49 31.03
#